data_AF-A0A6H9L8U2-F1
#
_entry.id   AF-A0A6H9L8U2-F1
#
_cell.length_a   1.000
_cell.length_b   1.000
_cell.length_c   1.000
_cell.angle_alpha   90.00
_cell.angle_beta   90.00
_cell.angle_gamma   90.00
#
_symmetry.space_group_name_H-M   'P 1'
#
loop_
_entity.id
_entity.type
_entity.pdbx_description
1 polymer ?
#
loop_
_entity_poly.entity_id
_entity_poly.type
_entity_poly.pdbx_seq_one_letter_code
_entity_poly.pdbx_strand_id
1 'polypeptide(L)'
;MFPAFGTPIRDKTMRNRIRNALFKSNNPIKLYSVDELRSILTRERARSDRNNHEFSVLVFELGKYNKDKTFLVDFCHFLASRLRSIDETGWFADNKIGIILPYTIAEDAAKLAEDIRNSIEHASAISDIQIFTYPSVWPFKKKSDRASVSQVMEVSAGRANNHDE
;
A
#
# COMPACT_ATOMS: atom_id res chain seq x y z
N MET A 1 17.10 4.77 -5.47
CA MET A 1 16.45 5.18 -6.74
C MET A 1 15.06 4.55 -6.76
N PHE A 2 13.98 5.34 -6.67
CA PHE A 2 12.61 4.81 -6.80
C PHE A 2 12.47 4.23 -8.22
N PRO A 3 11.81 3.09 -8.44
CA PRO A 3 11.55 2.63 -9.79
C PRO A 3 10.69 3.67 -10.50
N ALA A 4 11.00 3.93 -11.77
CA ALA A 4 10.15 4.73 -12.63
C ALA A 4 8.74 4.12 -12.60
N PHE A 5 7.77 4.87 -12.05
CA PHE A 5 6.37 4.47 -12.07
C PHE A 5 5.98 4.26 -13.53
N GLY A 6 5.49 3.07 -13.85
CA GLY A 6 5.10 2.66 -15.21
C GLY A 6 4.26 3.73 -15.92
N THR A 7 4.46 3.78 -17.24
CA THR A 7 3.86 4.71 -18.18
C THR A 7 2.35 4.96 -17.95
N PRO A 8 1.85 6.19 -18.20
CA PRO A 8 0.46 6.52 -17.98
C PRO A 8 -0.44 5.73 -18.93
N ILE A 9 -1.33 4.91 -18.38
CA ILE A 9 -2.33 4.18 -19.17
C ILE A 9 -3.46 5.15 -19.53
N ARG A 10 -3.50 5.51 -20.82
CA ARG A 10 -4.55 6.29 -21.47
C ARG A 10 -5.83 5.44 -21.62
N ASP A 11 -6.80 5.61 -20.73
CA ASP A 11 -8.20 5.32 -21.07
C ASP A 11 -9.13 6.21 -20.23
N LYS A 12 -9.80 7.17 -20.91
CA LYS A 12 -10.37 8.38 -20.29
C LYS A 12 -11.90 8.40 -20.17
N THR A 13 -12.66 7.51 -20.83
CA THR A 13 -14.00 7.98 -21.27
C THR A 13 -15.21 7.40 -20.51
N MET A 14 -15.08 6.31 -19.75
CA MET A 14 -16.18 5.80 -18.90
C MET A 14 -15.82 5.72 -17.41
N ARG A 15 -14.51 5.73 -17.10
CA ARG A 15 -13.89 5.59 -15.77
C ARG A 15 -14.04 6.85 -14.90
N ASN A 16 -14.26 8.01 -15.52
CA ASN A 16 -14.45 9.29 -14.83
C ASN A 16 -15.80 9.41 -14.11
N ARG A 17 -16.84 8.65 -14.49
CA ARG A 17 -18.18 8.87 -13.91
C ARG A 17 -18.33 8.32 -12.49
N ILE A 18 -17.69 7.19 -12.17
CA ILE A 18 -17.68 6.61 -10.81
C ILE A 18 -16.71 7.37 -9.92
N ARG A 19 -15.49 7.65 -10.42
CA ARG A 19 -14.52 8.53 -9.76
C ARG A 19 -15.16 9.87 -9.41
N ASN A 20 -15.71 10.60 -10.38
CA ASN A 20 -16.31 11.92 -10.15
C ASN A 20 -17.56 11.88 -9.26
N ALA A 21 -18.30 10.76 -9.23
CA ALA A 21 -19.42 10.60 -8.31
C ALA A 21 -18.96 10.41 -6.86
N LEU A 22 -17.89 9.64 -6.62
CA LEU A 22 -17.26 9.49 -5.29
C LEU A 22 -16.57 10.79 -4.83
N PHE A 23 -16.03 11.59 -5.75
CA PHE A 23 -15.52 12.93 -5.46
C PHE A 23 -16.62 13.96 -5.11
N LYS A 24 -17.88 13.69 -5.48
CA LYS A 24 -19.05 14.57 -5.25
C LYS A 24 -19.98 14.10 -4.13
N SER A 25 -19.84 12.87 -3.65
CA SER A 25 -20.66 12.34 -2.55
C SER A 25 -20.15 12.85 -1.20
N ASN A 26 -21.02 12.81 -0.19
CA ASN A 26 -20.76 13.19 1.20
C ASN A 26 -19.84 12.16 1.91
N ASN A 27 -18.77 11.74 1.24
CA ASN A 27 -17.83 10.76 1.76
C ASN A 27 -16.95 11.42 2.83
N PRO A 28 -16.78 10.78 4.00
CA PRO A 28 -16.03 11.37 5.11
C PRO A 28 -14.52 11.47 4.84
N ILE A 29 -14.00 10.75 3.85
CA ILE A 29 -12.59 10.87 3.40
C ILE A 29 -12.51 11.31 1.94
N LYS A 30 -11.50 12.13 1.66
CA LYS A 30 -11.15 12.52 0.30
C LYS A 30 -10.34 11.41 -0.37
N LEU A 31 -10.80 10.95 -1.52
CA LEU A 31 -10.14 9.91 -2.31
C LEU A 31 -9.39 10.53 -3.49
N TYR A 32 -8.13 10.92 -3.34
CA TYR A 32 -7.37 11.60 -4.40
C TYR A 32 -7.26 10.80 -5.71
N SER A 33 -7.16 11.52 -6.82
CA SER A 33 -6.76 10.94 -8.11
C SER A 33 -5.33 10.41 -8.06
N VAL A 34 -4.93 9.64 -9.07
CA VAL A 34 -3.58 9.05 -9.15
C VAL A 34 -2.49 10.13 -9.12
N ASP A 35 -2.68 11.22 -9.87
CA ASP A 35 -1.69 12.29 -9.96
C ASP A 35 -1.62 13.13 -8.67
N GLU A 36 -2.76 13.35 -8.02
CA GLU A 36 -2.82 14.01 -6.72
C GLU A 36 -2.15 13.16 -5.63
N LEU A 37 -2.48 11.86 -5.54
CA LEU A 37 -1.86 10.97 -4.56
C LEU A 37 -0.35 10.85 -4.76
N ARG A 38 0.12 10.79 -6.02
CA ARG A 38 1.56 10.81 -6.34
C ARG A 38 2.24 12.10 -5.89
N SER A 39 1.56 13.24 -6.02
CA SER A 39 2.08 14.53 -5.55
C SER A 39 2.18 14.56 -4.02
N ILE A 40 1.19 14.00 -3.32
CA ILE A 40 1.21 13.85 -1.87
C ILE A 40 2.36 12.92 -1.44
N LEU A 41 2.51 11.76 -2.08
CA LEU A 41 3.58 10.80 -1.80
C LEU A 41 4.97 11.43 -1.98
N THR A 42 5.15 12.19 -3.06
CA THR A 42 6.41 12.89 -3.34
C THR A 42 6.73 13.92 -2.25
N ARG A 43 5.70 14.65 -1.79
CA ARG A 43 5.85 15.60 -0.68
C ARG A 43 6.17 14.90 0.63
N GLU A 44 5.52 13.77 0.92
CA GLU A 44 5.77 13.02 2.16
C GLU A 44 7.18 12.43 2.20
N ARG A 45 7.67 11.92 1.05
CA ARG A 45 9.08 11.55 0.91
C ARG A 45 10.01 12.72 1.20
N ALA A 46 9.77 13.89 0.63
CA ALA A 46 10.60 15.07 0.90
C ALA A 46 10.51 15.57 2.36
N ARG A 47 9.45 15.24 3.10
CA ARG A 47 9.37 15.47 4.55
C ARG A 47 10.21 14.44 5.31
N SER A 48 10.09 13.17 4.95
CA SER A 48 10.87 12.06 5.51
C SER A 48 12.37 12.28 5.34
N ASP A 49 12.82 12.67 4.14
CA ASP A 49 14.23 12.97 3.85
C ASP A 49 14.78 14.13 4.71
N ARG A 50 13.92 15.09 5.09
CA ARG A 50 14.33 16.25 5.91
C ARG A 50 14.31 15.99 7.40
N ASN A 51 13.35 15.19 7.87
CA ASN A 51 13.07 15.01 9.29
C ASN A 51 13.49 13.63 9.82
N ASN A 52 14.02 12.77 8.94
CA ASN A 52 14.44 11.41 9.23
C ASN A 52 13.35 10.55 9.90
N HIS A 53 12.09 10.76 9.50
CA HIS A 53 10.95 9.98 9.98
C HIS A 53 10.54 8.92 8.96
N GLU A 54 9.97 7.80 9.43
CA GLU A 54 9.44 6.77 8.55
C GLU A 54 8.00 7.06 8.15
N PHE A 55 7.61 6.67 6.94
CA PHE A 55 6.20 6.59 6.57
C PHE A 55 5.93 5.30 5.79
N SER A 56 4.70 4.84 5.84
CA SER A 56 4.28 3.64 5.13
C SER A 56 3.19 3.96 4.11
N VAL A 57 3.10 3.12 3.08
CA VAL A 57 2.04 3.15 2.06
C VAL A 57 1.40 1.77 2.02
N LEU A 58 0.10 1.72 2.27
CA LEU A 58 -0.73 0.55 2.05
C LEU A 58 -1.35 0.62 0.66
N VAL A 59 -1.32 -0.47 -0.09
CA VAL A 59 -1.96 -0.55 -1.41
C VAL A 59 -2.89 -1.75 -1.43
N PHE A 60 -4.18 -1.48 -1.60
CA PHE A 60 -5.25 -2.47 -1.69
C PHE A 60 -5.64 -2.66 -3.15
N GLU A 61 -5.58 -3.90 -3.64
CA GLU A 61 -6.07 -4.25 -4.98
C GLU A 61 -7.53 -4.72 -4.92
N LEU A 62 -8.44 -3.94 -5.51
CA LEU A 62 -9.90 -4.11 -5.39
C LEU A 62 -10.51 -5.07 -6.42
N GLY A 63 -9.76 -6.11 -6.83
CA GLY A 63 -10.21 -7.19 -7.73
C GLY A 63 -11.25 -6.77 -8.78
N LYS A 64 -12.39 -7.45 -8.80
CA LYS A 64 -13.56 -7.13 -9.66
C LYS A 64 -14.47 -6.02 -9.11
N TYR A 65 -14.27 -5.60 -7.86
CA TYR A 65 -15.14 -4.66 -7.13
C TYR A 65 -14.75 -3.19 -7.31
N ASN A 66 -13.68 -2.91 -8.05
CA ASN A 66 -13.24 -1.54 -8.40
C ASN A 66 -14.31 -0.65 -9.08
N LYS A 67 -15.39 -1.23 -9.60
CA LYS A 67 -16.52 -0.53 -10.24
C LYS A 67 -17.80 -0.55 -9.40
N ASP A 68 -17.81 -1.26 -8.29
CA ASP A 68 -18.96 -1.32 -7.39
C ASP A 68 -18.96 -0.06 -6.52
N LYS A 69 -19.93 0.82 -6.77
CA LYS A 69 -20.06 2.08 -6.04
C LYS A 69 -20.39 1.86 -4.58
N THR A 70 -21.24 0.89 -4.26
CA THR A 70 -21.69 0.65 -2.89
C THR A 70 -20.50 0.18 -2.07
N PHE A 71 -19.79 -0.83 -2.57
CA PHE A 71 -18.55 -1.30 -1.96
C PHE A 71 -17.54 -0.17 -1.74
N LEU A 72 -17.31 0.69 -2.75
CA LEU A 72 -16.36 1.80 -2.63
C LEU A 72 -16.79 2.85 -1.59
N VAL A 73 -18.09 3.14 -1.48
CA VAL A 73 -18.61 4.06 -0.46
C VAL A 73 -18.43 3.45 0.94
N ASP A 74 -18.84 2.20 1.13
CA ASP A 74 -18.72 1.50 2.42
C ASP A 74 -17.26 1.36 2.84
N PHE A 75 -16.37 1.03 1.88
CA PHE A 75 -14.94 0.99 2.10
C PHE A 75 -14.40 2.36 2.51
N CYS A 76 -14.82 3.45 1.87
CA CYS A 76 -14.39 4.80 2.25
C CYS A 76 -14.92 5.19 3.65
N HIS A 77 -16.17 4.87 3.98
CA HIS A 77 -16.73 5.10 5.31
C HIS A 77 -15.97 4.33 6.39
N PHE A 78 -15.65 3.07 6.10
CA PHE A 78 -14.86 2.24 7.00
C PHE A 78 -13.45 2.83 7.19
N LEU A 79 -12.75 3.19 6.12
CA LEU A 79 -11.44 3.83 6.21
C LEU A 79 -11.49 5.12 7.04
N ALA A 80 -12.52 5.95 6.86
CA ALA A 80 -12.69 7.17 7.65
C ALA A 80 -12.81 6.93 9.16
N SER A 81 -13.33 5.78 9.58
CA SER A 81 -13.41 5.41 10.99
C SER A 81 -12.08 4.94 11.60
N ARG A 82 -11.08 4.62 10.75
CA ARG A 82 -9.81 4.03 11.16
C ARG A 82 -8.60 4.94 10.92
N LEU A 83 -8.66 5.77 9.88
CA LEU A 83 -7.58 6.64 9.48
C LEU A 83 -7.52 7.92 10.32
N ARG A 84 -6.31 8.40 10.57
CA ARG A 84 -6.04 9.69 11.21
C ARG A 84 -6.33 10.83 10.23
N SER A 85 -6.52 12.03 10.75
CA SER A 85 -6.71 13.23 9.92
C SER A 85 -5.52 13.58 9.02
N ILE A 86 -4.34 13.03 9.31
CA ILE A 86 -3.10 13.23 8.55
C ILE A 86 -2.83 12.11 7.54
N ASP A 87 -3.61 11.03 7.58
CA ASP A 87 -3.48 9.93 6.63
C ASP A 87 -4.19 10.33 5.33
N GLU A 88 -3.58 10.03 4.19
CA GLU A 88 -4.06 10.50 2.89
C GLU A 88 -4.41 9.29 2.02
N THR A 89 -5.60 9.29 1.41
CA THR A 89 -6.12 8.14 0.66
C THR A 89 -6.41 8.51 -0.79
N GLY A 90 -6.06 7.65 -1.74
CA GLY A 90 -6.32 7.92 -3.15
C GLY A 90 -6.19 6.70 -4.03
N TRP A 91 -6.41 6.89 -5.33
CA TRP A 91 -6.08 5.87 -6.31
C TRP A 91 -4.56 5.77 -6.47
N PHE A 92 -4.00 4.59 -6.22
CA PHE A 92 -2.58 4.33 -6.46
C PHE A 92 -2.32 3.95 -7.93
N ALA A 93 -3.24 3.17 -8.50
CA ALA A 93 -3.25 2.76 -9.89
C ALA A 93 -4.70 2.44 -10.31
N ASP A 94 -4.87 1.89 -11.51
CA ASP A 94 -6.13 1.26 -11.89
C ASP A 94 -6.43 0.12 -10.91
N ASN A 95 -7.64 0.14 -10.33
CA ASN A 95 -8.14 -0.84 -9.35
C ASN A 95 -7.35 -0.94 -8.04
N LYS A 96 -6.46 0.02 -7.76
CA LYS A 96 -5.67 0.03 -6.53
C LYS A 96 -5.94 1.29 -5.72
N ILE A 97 -6.32 1.13 -4.47
CA ILE A 97 -6.40 2.23 -3.50
C ILE A 97 -5.13 2.25 -2.68
N GLY A 98 -4.48 3.41 -2.61
CA GLY A 98 -3.33 3.68 -1.79
C GLY A 98 -3.72 4.50 -0.56
N ILE A 99 -3.11 4.18 0.58
CA ILE A 99 -3.19 4.96 1.82
C ILE A 99 -1.76 5.31 2.22
N ILE A 100 -1.48 6.60 2.33
CA ILE A 100 -0.20 7.12 2.85
C ILE A 100 -0.38 7.33 4.35
N LEU A 101 0.50 6.72 5.13
CA LEU A 101 0.51 6.74 6.59
C LEU A 101 1.79 7.44 7.07
N PRO A 102 1.77 8.78 7.26
CA PRO A 102 2.89 9.51 7.84
C PRO A 102 3.27 8.96 9.22
N TYR A 103 4.56 9.03 9.56
CA TYR A 103 5.09 8.64 10.89
C TYR A 103 4.72 7.22 11.31
N THR A 104 4.57 6.31 10.34
CA THR A 104 4.08 4.96 10.58
C THR A 104 5.08 3.95 10.03
N ILE A 105 5.61 3.13 10.93
CA ILE A 105 6.53 2.04 10.64
C ILE A 105 5.78 0.86 10.00
N ALA A 106 6.53 -0.08 9.41
CA ALA A 106 5.95 -1.21 8.67
C ALA A 106 5.04 -2.10 9.53
N GLU A 107 5.41 -2.34 10.79
CA GLU A 107 4.67 -3.19 11.72
C GLU A 107 3.28 -2.62 12.03
N ASP A 108 3.19 -1.31 12.23
CA ASP A 108 1.91 -0.64 12.52
C ASP A 108 1.04 -0.53 11.27
N ALA A 109 1.66 -0.30 10.11
CA ALA A 109 0.96 -0.39 8.83
C ALA A 109 0.40 -1.80 8.58
N ALA A 110 1.15 -2.86 8.96
CA ALA A 110 0.70 -4.24 8.83
C ALA A 110 -0.47 -4.59 9.76
N LYS A 111 -0.50 -4.04 10.98
CA LYS A 111 -1.66 -4.18 11.88
C LYS A 111 -2.90 -3.51 11.27
N LEU A 112 -2.76 -2.28 10.76
CA LEU A 112 -3.87 -1.59 10.10
C LEU A 112 -4.36 -2.34 8.87
N ALA A 113 -3.46 -2.89 8.04
CA ALA A 113 -3.82 -3.71 6.90
C ALA A 113 -4.65 -4.94 7.28
N GLU A 114 -4.25 -5.63 8.35
CA GLU A 114 -4.95 -6.81 8.88
C GLU A 114 -6.31 -6.43 9.47
N ASP A 115 -6.38 -5.35 10.24
CA ASP A 115 -7.63 -4.82 10.80
C ASP A 115 -8.62 -4.46 9.68
N ILE A 116 -8.13 -3.82 8.61
CA ILE A 116 -8.95 -3.49 7.44
C ILE A 116 -9.45 -4.77 6.77
N ARG A 117 -8.56 -5.75 6.54
CA ARG A 117 -8.92 -7.02 5.90
C ARG A 117 -9.98 -7.79 6.68
N ASN A 118 -9.88 -7.82 8.00
CA ASN A 118 -10.78 -8.58 8.87
C ASN A 118 -12.12 -7.88 9.13
N SER A 119 -12.18 -6.55 8.96
CA SER A 119 -13.39 -5.77 9.24
C SER A 119 -14.30 -5.59 8.03
N ILE A 120 -13.82 -5.87 6.82
CA ILE A 120 -14.62 -5.73 5.60
C ILE A 120 -15.37 -7.04 5.38
N GLU A 121 -16.71 -6.98 5.40
CA GLU A 121 -17.59 -8.13 5.15
C GLU A 121 -17.26 -8.85 3.82
N HIS A 122 -16.77 -8.09 2.85
CA HIS A 122 -16.28 -8.58 1.57
C HIS A 122 -14.75 -8.66 1.53
N ALA A 123 -14.11 -9.36 2.46
CA ALA A 123 -12.65 -9.54 2.44
C ALA A 123 -12.15 -10.13 1.09
N SER A 124 -12.99 -10.90 0.38
CA SER A 124 -12.72 -11.41 -0.98
C SER A 124 -12.69 -10.34 -2.08
N ALA A 125 -13.16 -9.12 -1.79
CA ALA A 125 -13.06 -7.98 -2.69
C ALA A 125 -11.65 -7.42 -2.78
N ILE A 126 -10.83 -7.64 -1.75
CA ILE A 126 -9.41 -7.27 -1.73
C ILE A 126 -8.61 -8.50 -2.16
N SER A 127 -8.04 -8.44 -3.37
CA SER A 127 -7.28 -9.54 -3.96
C SER A 127 -5.82 -9.56 -3.49
N ASP A 128 -5.26 -8.40 -3.16
CA ASP A 128 -3.89 -8.26 -2.66
C ASP A 128 -3.77 -7.02 -1.76
N ILE A 129 -2.85 -7.09 -0.79
CA ILE A 129 -2.47 -5.97 0.09
C ILE A 129 -0.95 -5.87 0.11
N GLN A 130 -0.44 -4.72 -0.30
CA GLN A 130 1.00 -4.44 -0.35
C GLN A 130 1.36 -3.34 0.63
N ILE A 131 2.50 -3.51 1.32
CA ILE A 131 3.02 -2.56 2.29
C ILE A 131 4.39 -2.10 1.83
N PHE A 132 4.55 -0.78 1.75
CA PHE A 132 5.82 -0.15 1.42
C PHE A 132 6.19 0.80 2.55
N THR A 133 7.44 0.79 3.00
CA THR A 133 7.90 1.68 4.08
C THR A 133 9.17 2.39 3.66
N TYR A 134 9.21 3.70 3.86
CA TYR A 134 10.35 4.54 3.50
C TYR A 134 10.94 5.20 4.76
N PRO A 135 12.28 5.27 4.89
CA PRO A 135 13.29 4.77 3.95
C PRO A 135 13.61 3.27 4.05
N SER A 136 13.02 2.57 5.03
CA SER A 136 13.63 1.37 5.63
C SER A 136 13.35 0.04 4.94
N VAL A 137 12.16 -0.17 4.34
CA VAL A 137 11.79 -1.48 3.76
C VAL A 137 10.97 -1.34 2.48
N TRP A 138 11.55 -1.80 1.36
CA TRP A 138 10.91 -1.71 0.04
C TRP A 138 11.08 -2.99 -0.79
N PRO A 139 10.01 -3.76 -1.10
CA PRO A 139 8.71 -3.86 -0.43
C PRO A 139 8.78 -4.68 0.89
N PHE A 140 7.93 -4.34 1.87
CA PHE A 140 7.87 -5.09 3.14
C PHE A 140 7.21 -6.46 2.92
N LYS A 141 7.99 -7.52 3.12
CA LYS A 141 7.47 -8.89 3.22
C LYS A 141 7.40 -9.26 4.69
N LYS A 142 6.19 -9.42 5.23
CA LYS A 142 6.01 -10.08 6.53
C LYS A 142 6.66 -11.46 6.42
N LYS A 143 7.61 -11.79 7.30
CA LYS A 143 8.06 -13.19 7.43
C LYS A 143 6.81 -13.97 7.84
N SER A 144 6.23 -14.70 6.89
CA SER A 144 5.10 -15.60 7.14
C SER A 144 5.49 -16.55 8.28
N ASP A 145 4.60 -16.77 9.24
CA ASP A 145 4.67 -17.90 10.16
C ASP A 145 4.75 -19.19 9.34
N ARG A 146 5.97 -19.64 9.06
CA ARG A 146 6.23 -20.94 8.44
C ARG A 146 6.39 -21.95 9.56
N ALA A 147 5.26 -22.55 9.93
CA ALA A 147 5.26 -24.00 9.94
C ALA A 147 5.53 -24.44 8.49
N SER A 148 6.76 -24.86 8.24
CA SER A 148 7.23 -25.71 7.14
C SER A 148 7.02 -25.23 5.70
N VAL A 149 8.06 -24.61 5.13
CA VAL A 149 8.91 -25.30 4.14
C VAL A 149 10.33 -24.78 4.30
N SER A 150 11.20 -25.73 4.58
CA SER A 150 12.64 -25.67 4.82
C SER A 150 13.46 -25.31 3.58
N GLN A 151 14.73 -24.99 3.86
CA GLN A 151 15.92 -25.15 2.98
C GLN A 151 16.17 -24.06 1.92
N VAL A 152 17.38 -23.51 1.71
CA VAL A 152 18.76 -23.56 2.26
C VAL A 152 19.36 -22.19 1.86
N MET A 153 20.11 -21.45 2.68
CA MET A 153 21.59 -21.51 2.69
C MET A 153 22.11 -20.74 3.90
N GLU A 154 22.41 -21.50 4.95
CA GLU A 154 23.56 -21.27 5.80
C GLU A 154 24.52 -22.41 5.46
N VAL A 155 25.68 -22.08 4.88
CA VAL A 155 26.81 -23.00 4.84
C VAL A 155 27.82 -22.44 5.82
N SER A 156 27.88 -23.10 6.97
CA SER A 156 28.84 -22.90 8.03
C SER A 156 30.28 -23.04 7.54
N ALA A 157 31.16 -22.35 8.27
CA ALA A 157 32.60 -22.44 8.18
C ALA A 157 33.15 -23.88 8.13
N GLY A 158 34.20 -24.07 7.33
CA GLY A 158 35.05 -25.26 7.31
C GLY A 158 36.49 -24.85 6.93
N ARG A 159 37.44 -25.25 7.76
CA ARG A 159 38.83 -24.78 7.89
C ARG A 159 39.80 -25.68 7.11
N ALA A 160 40.83 -25.05 6.51
CA ALA A 160 42.20 -25.53 6.19
C ALA A 160 42.43 -26.88 5.48
N ASN A 161 43.25 -26.87 4.40
CA ASN A 161 44.59 -27.49 4.38
C ASN A 161 45.37 -27.22 3.08
N ASN A 162 46.69 -27.38 3.22
CA ASN A 162 47.81 -27.02 2.34
C ASN A 162 48.04 -27.94 1.11
N HIS A 163 48.99 -27.50 0.26
CA HIS A 163 49.77 -28.23 -0.79
C HIS A 163 49.01 -28.49 -2.10
N ASP A 164 49.53 -28.26 -3.31
CA ASP A 164 50.91 -28.22 -3.84
C ASP A 164 51.00 -27.24 -5.04
N GLU A 165 52.13 -26.54 -5.17
CA GLU A 165 52.97 -26.40 -6.39
C GLU A 165 54.22 -25.56 -6.08
#